data_AF-A0A897NS90-F1
#
_entry.id   AF-A0A897NS90-F1
#
_cell.length_a   1.000
_cell.length_b   1.000
_cell.length_c   1.000
_cell.angle_alpha   90.00
_cell.angle_beta   90.00
_cell.angle_gamma   90.00
#
_symmetry.space_group_name_H-M   'P 1'
#
loop_
_entity.id
_entity.type
_entity.pdbx_description
1 polymer ?
#
loop_
_entity_poly.entity_id
_entity_poly.type
_entity_poly.pdbx_seq_one_letter_code
_entity_poly.pdbx_strand_id
1 'polypeptide(L)' 'MGVLDRAARLARGDQQETYPYRCMSCGADLPVQYHTCPECGSYDVRATKWIDD' A
#
# COMPACT_ATOMS: atom_id res chain seq x y z
N MET A 1 9.27 -1.18 -37.11
CA MET A 1 8.45 -2.12 -36.31
C MET A 1 9.12 -2.28 -34.95
N GLY A 2 8.63 -1.62 -33.90
CA GLY A 2 9.31 -1.61 -32.59
C GLY A 2 8.46 -1.01 -31.48
N VAL A 3 7.14 -1.26 -31.53
CA VAL A 3 6.14 -0.63 -30.65
C VAL A 3 5.84 -1.47 -29.39
N LEU A 4 6.33 -2.71 -29.34
CA LEU A 4 5.99 -3.70 -28.32
C LEU A 4 6.93 -3.66 -27.09
N ASP A 5 8.11 -3.04 -27.20
CA ASP A 5 9.09 -2.97 -26.11
C ASP A 5 8.67 -2.01 -24.97
N ARG A 6 7.82 -1.03 -25.28
CA ARG A 6 7.28 -0.09 -24.28
C ARG A 6 6.20 -0.71 -23.39
N ALA A 7 5.44 -1.68 -23.88
CA ALA A 7 4.38 -2.33 -23.12
C ALA A 7 4.94 -3.25 -22.01
N ALA A 8 6.09 -3.88 -22.25
CA ALA A 8 6.73 -4.77 -21.28
C ALA A 8 7.20 -4.05 -20.00
N ARG A 9 7.54 -2.75 -20.08
CA ARG A 9 7.95 -1.96 -18.90
C ARG A 9 6.77 -1.55 -18.01
N LEU A 10 5.59 -1.32 -18.59
CA LEU A 10 4.39 -0.97 -17.83
C LEU A 10 3.78 -2.17 -17.10
N ALA A 11 4.02 -3.39 -17.58
CA ALA A 11 3.57 -4.62 -16.93
C ALA A 11 4.39 -5.00 -15.68
N ARG A 12 5.49 -4.29 -15.39
CA ARG A 12 6.45 -4.56 -14.31
C ARG A 12 6.40 -3.52 -13.18
N GLY A 13 5.23 -3.04 -12.78
CA GLY A 13 5.20 -1.90 -11.86
C GLY A 13 3.97 -1.68 -11.02
N ASP A 14 3.13 -2.68 -10.81
CA ASP A 14 2.31 -2.74 -9.60
C ASP A 14 2.80 -3.94 -8.78
N GLN A 15 4.10 -3.93 -8.48
CA GLN A 15 4.50 -4.56 -7.24
C GLN A 15 3.92 -3.65 -6.19
N GLN A 16 2.69 -3.91 -5.76
CA GLN A 16 2.23 -3.52 -4.44
C GLN A 16 3.27 -4.11 -3.49
N GLU A 17 4.33 -3.34 -3.28
CA GLU A 17 5.29 -3.57 -2.24
C GLU A 17 4.42 -3.76 -0.99
N THR A 18 4.34 -4.98 -0.48
CA THR A 18 3.53 -5.36 0.68
C THR A 18 4.14 -4.69 1.91
N TYR A 19 4.07 -3.37 1.95
CA TYR A 19 4.42 -2.63 3.13
C TYR A 19 3.30 -2.83 4.12
N PRO A 20 3.64 -3.12 5.38
CA PRO A 20 2.65 -3.17 6.42
C PRO A 20 1.94 -1.81 6.49
N TYR A 21 0.61 -1.85 6.52
CA TYR A 21 -0.19 -0.65 6.75
C TYR A 21 -0.30 -0.45 8.25
N ARG A 22 -0.33 0.80 8.71
CA ARG A 22 -0.51 1.12 10.11
C ARG A 22 -1.71 2.00 10.30
N CYS A 23 -2.55 1.67 11.27
CA CYS A 23 -3.60 2.58 11.70
C CYS A 23 -2.99 3.73 12.52
N MET A 24 -3.26 4.98 12.14
CA MET A 24 -2.78 6.16 12.87
C MET A 24 -3.53 6.42 14.17
N SER A 25 -4.70 5.81 14.34
CA SER A 25 -5.53 6.01 15.52
C SER A 25 -5.11 5.12 16.68
N CYS A 26 -4.90 3.82 16.42
CA CYS A 26 -4.48 2.85 17.44
C CYS A 26 -3.02 2.36 17.29
N GLY A 27 -2.36 2.65 16.17
CA GLY A 27 -1.00 2.18 15.90
C GLY A 27 -0.92 0.71 15.46
N ALA A 28 -2.04 0.04 15.19
CA ALA A 28 -2.08 -1.36 14.78
C ALA A 28 -1.45 -1.56 13.40
N ASP A 29 -0.62 -2.59 13.28
CA ASP A 29 -0.03 -3.03 12.02
C ASP A 29 -1.00 -3.97 11.29
N LEU A 30 -1.21 -3.72 10.01
CA LEU A 30 -2.24 -4.32 9.17
C LEU A 30 -1.56 -4.89 7.92
N PRO A 31 -1.80 -6.16 7.58
CA PRO A 31 -1.17 -6.79 6.43
C PRO A 31 -1.68 -6.25 5.09
N VAL A 32 -2.84 -5.58 5.09
CA VAL A 32 -3.47 -5.00 3.90
C VAL A 32 -4.10 -3.65 4.25
N GLN A 33 -4.38 -2.84 3.22
CA GLN A 33 -5.12 -1.60 3.37
C GLN A 33 -6.60 -1.90 3.61
N TYR A 34 -7.00 -2.00 4.87
CA TYR A 34 -8.42 -2.05 5.23
C TYR A 34 -9.04 -0.65 5.13
N HIS A 35 -10.28 -0.58 4.64
CA HIS A 35 -11.07 0.66 4.66
C HIS A 35 -11.38 1.14 6.08
N THR A 36 -11.46 0.20 7.02
CA THR A 36 -11.72 0.46 8.43
C THR A 36 -10.83 -0.47 9.25
N CYS A 37 -10.13 0.09 10.24
CA CYS A 37 -9.29 -0.69 11.13
C CYS A 37 -10.15 -1.66 11.96
N PRO A 38 -9.89 -2.99 11.92
CA PRO A 38 -10.66 -3.97 12.69
C PRO A 38 -10.44 -3.87 14.20
N GLU A 39 -9.32 -3.28 14.64
CA GLU A 39 -8.97 -3.17 16.06
C GLU A 39 -9.71 -2.02 16.77
N CYS A 40 -9.90 -0.88 16.09
CA CYS A 40 -10.44 0.33 16.71
C CYS A 40 -11.60 0.98 15.94
N GLY A 41 -11.92 0.51 14.73
CA GLY A 41 -12.97 1.08 13.89
C GLY A 41 -12.61 2.40 13.19
N SER A 42 -11.37 2.88 13.31
CA SER A 42 -10.93 4.12 12.64
C SER A 42 -10.63 3.91 11.15
N TYR A 43 -10.74 4.99 10.37
CA TYR A 43 -10.52 4.99 8.92
C TYR A 43 -9.12 5.50 8.51
N ASP A 44 -8.32 5.98 9.46
CA ASP A 44 -6.97 6.49 9.18
C ASP A 44 -5.96 5.33 9.20
N VAL A 45 -5.88 4.62 8.07
CA VAL A 45 -4.92 3.52 7.82
C VAL A 45 -3.98 3.95 6.70
N ARG A 46 -2.67 4.00 6.97
CA ARG A 46 -1.66 4.49 6.03
C ARG A 46 -0.54 3.48 5.84
N ALA A 47 0.08 3.45 4.66
CA ALA A 47 1.25 2.61 4.45
C ALA A 47 2.44 3.15 5.26
N THR A 48 3.12 2.27 5.99
CA THR A 48 4.27 2.63 6.85
C THR A 48 5.40 3.33 6.08
N LYS A 49 5.55 3.05 4.78
CA LYS A 49 6.48 3.74 3.87
C LYS A 49 6.32 5.27 3.83
N TRP A 50 5.18 5.81 4.26
CA TRP A 50 4.87 7.24 4.22
C TRP A 50 4.85 7.91 5.59
N ILE A 51 5.24 7.19 6.65
CA ILE A 51 5.24 7.68 8.04
C ILE A 51 6.64 8.12 8.46
N ASP A 52 7.68 7.57 7.82
CA ASP A 52 9.08 7.91 8.04
C ASP A 52 9.45 9.08 7.08
N ASP A 53 9.11 10.30 7.49
CA ASP A 53 9.66 11.57 6.96
C ASP A 53 10.14 12.44 8.14
#